data_AF-A0A7Y5NIE4-F1
#
_entry.id   AF-A0A7Y5NIE4-F1
#
_cell.length_a   1.000
_cell.length_b   1.000
_cell.length_c   1.000
_cell.angle_alpha   90.00
_cell.angle_beta   90.00
_cell.angle_gamma   90.00
#
_symmetry.space_group_name_H-M   'P 1'
#
loop_
_entity.id
_entity.type
_entity.pdbx_description
1 polymer ?
#
loop_
_entity_poly.entity_id
_entity_poly.type
_entity_poly.pdbx_seq_one_letter_code
_entity_poly.pdbx_strand_id
1 'polypeptide(L)'
;MERGGNKLVPRPVHQTHDGHMIVFDVWEFEGEFYNFTTYLVEDLGQRTAVTHVIRGGRYYCVTVAKLETLLKQAGFAHVTTLRERYYQPLLVGTKH
;
A
#
# COMPACT_ATOMS: atom_id res chain seq x y z
N MET A 1 7.90 -16.93 3.57
CA MET A 1 6.67 -17.09 2.78
C MET A 1 6.93 -16.46 1.44
N GLU A 2 7.08 -17.27 0.39
CA GLU A 2 7.05 -16.76 -0.98
C GLU A 2 5.72 -16.04 -1.17
N ARG A 3 5.78 -14.74 -1.43
CA ARG A 3 4.61 -13.98 -1.88
C ARG A 3 4.49 -14.27 -3.37
N GLY A 4 3.98 -15.46 -3.71
CA GLY A 4 3.65 -15.83 -5.08
C GLY A 4 2.17 -15.56 -5.35
N GLY A 5 1.85 -15.10 -6.55
CA GLY A 5 0.47 -15.00 -7.05
C GLY A 5 -0.20 -13.65 -6.86
N ASN A 6 -1.46 -13.60 -7.26
CA ASN A 6 -2.26 -12.39 -7.30
C ASN A 6 -3.09 -12.23 -6.02
N LYS A 7 -3.08 -11.04 -5.43
CA LYS A 7 -3.88 -10.70 -4.25
C LYS A 7 -4.82 -9.56 -4.57
N LEU A 8 -6.11 -9.76 -4.32
CA LEU A 8 -7.10 -8.69 -4.30
C LEU A 8 -7.13 -8.06 -2.89
N VAL A 9 -6.98 -6.75 -2.82
CA VAL A 9 -6.96 -5.98 -1.57
C VAL A 9 -8.11 -4.97 -1.60
N PRO A 10 -9.24 -5.25 -0.92
CA PRO A 10 -10.34 -4.30 -0.84
C PRO A 10 -9.93 -3.11 0.05
N ARG A 11 -10.49 -1.94 -0.26
CA ARG A 11 -10.37 -0.72 0.56
C ARG A 11 -11.74 -0.34 1.13
N PRO A 12 -11.79 0.54 2.13
CA PRO A 12 -13.05 1.09 2.61
C PRO A 12 -13.88 1.68 1.46
N VAL A 13 -15.19 1.45 1.48
CA VAL A 13 -16.11 2.11 0.55
C VAL A 13 -16.26 3.57 0.97
N HIS A 14 -16.19 4.48 0.00
CA HIS A 14 -16.33 5.91 0.25
C HIS A 14 -17.69 6.39 -0.27
N GLN A 15 -18.50 6.98 0.60
CA GLN A 15 -19.75 7.62 0.20
C GLN A 15 -19.46 8.96 -0.48
N THR A 16 -20.22 9.29 -1.52
CA THR A 16 -20.20 10.59 -2.20
C THR A 16 -21.60 11.21 -2.13
N HIS A 17 -21.77 12.43 -2.65
CA HIS A 17 -23.10 13.04 -2.76
C HIS A 17 -24.01 12.25 -3.70
N ASP A 18 -23.44 11.72 -4.78
CA ASP A 18 -24.17 11.14 -5.92
C ASP A 18 -24.19 9.60 -5.89
N GLY A 19 -23.52 8.96 -4.93
CA GLY A 19 -23.41 7.50 -4.85
C GLY A 19 -22.27 7.03 -3.94
N HIS A 20 -21.49 6.06 -4.40
CA HIS A 20 -20.33 5.58 -3.67
C HIS A 20 -19.17 5.15 -4.58
N MET A 21 -17.97 5.22 -4.02
CA MET A 21 -16.73 4.78 -4.66
C MET A 21 -16.28 3.47 -4.01
N ILE A 22 -16.08 2.45 -4.84
CA ILE A 22 -15.49 1.18 -4.43
C ILE A 22 -14.06 1.14 -4.94
N VAL A 23 -13.10 0.93 -4.04
CA VAL A 23 -11.68 0.85 -4.38
C VAL A 23 -11.15 -0.53 -4.02
N PHE A 24 -10.44 -1.15 -4.95
CA PHE A 24 -9.67 -2.36 -4.69
C PHE A 24 -8.39 -2.38 -5.50
N ASP A 25 -7.35 -2.96 -4.92
CA ASP A 25 -6.09 -3.17 -5.61
C ASP A 25 -5.94 -4.64 -6.01
N VAL A 26 -5.34 -4.88 -7.18
CA VAL A 26 -4.80 -6.19 -7.55
C VAL A 26 -3.29 -6.09 -7.44
N TRP A 27 -2.70 -6.89 -6.54
CA TRP A 27 -1.26 -6.95 -6.32
C TRP A 27 -0.73 -8.21 -6.97
N GLU A 28 0.27 -8.06 -7.84
CA GLU A 28 0.92 -9.13 -8.58
C GLU A 28 2.36 -9.20 -8.09
N PHE A 29 2.65 -10.20 -7.27
CA PHE A 29 3.97 -10.34 -6.66
C PHE A 29 4.96 -11.03 -7.59
N GLU A 30 6.18 -10.51 -7.63
CA GLU A 30 7.34 -11.02 -8.35
C GLU A 30 8.54 -11.02 -7.40
N GLY A 31 8.70 -12.12 -6.64
CA GLY A 31 9.75 -12.25 -5.63
C GLY A 31 9.61 -11.21 -4.50
N GLU A 32 10.60 -10.31 -4.38
CA GLU A 32 10.57 -9.21 -3.42
C GLU A 32 9.86 -7.96 -3.95
N PHE A 33 9.39 -7.97 -5.20
CA PHE A 33 8.64 -6.85 -5.78
C PHE A 33 7.17 -7.21 -5.93
N TYR A 34 6.34 -6.20 -6.08
CA TYR A 34 4.98 -6.37 -6.59
C TYR A 34 4.60 -5.18 -7.46
N ASN A 35 3.87 -5.47 -8.53
CA ASN A 35 3.08 -4.46 -9.21
C ASN A 35 1.73 -4.36 -8.51
N PHE A 36 1.16 -3.18 -8.43
CA PHE A 36 -0.26 -3.07 -8.11
C PHE A 36 -1.00 -2.20 -9.11
N THR A 37 -2.24 -2.61 -9.37
CA THR A 37 -3.21 -1.84 -10.14
C THR A 37 -4.37 -1.52 -9.22
N THR A 38 -4.72 -0.24 -9.13
CA THR A 38 -5.89 0.22 -8.37
C THR A 38 -7.08 0.35 -9.33
N TYR A 39 -8.18 -0.29 -8.96
CA TYR A 39 -9.46 -0.17 -9.63
C TYR A 39 -10.36 0.71 -8.76
N LEU A 40 -10.91 1.74 -9.37
CA LEU A 40 -11.83 2.69 -8.76
C LEU A 40 -13.16 2.57 -9.51
N VAL A 41 -14.17 2.02 -8.84
CA VAL A 41 -15.52 1.89 -9.39
C VAL A 41 -16.36 3.04 -8.85
N GLU A 42 -16.88 3.85 -9.76
CA GLU A 42 -17.86 4.89 -9.49
C GLU A 42 -19.27 4.31 -9.68
N ASP A 43 -19.98 4.11 -8.58
CA ASP A 43 -21.35 3.60 -8.56
C ASP A 43 -22.34 4.70 -8.16
N LEU A 44 -23.09 5.18 -9.16
CA LEU A 44 -24.12 6.21 -9.05
C LEU A 44 -25.55 5.62 -8.93
N GLY A 45 -25.68 4.33 -8.58
CA GLY A 45 -26.97 3.63 -8.44
C GLY A 45 -27.66 3.31 -9.77
N GLN A 46 -26.94 3.40 -10.89
CA GLN A 46 -27.43 3.07 -12.22
C GLN A 46 -27.23 1.59 -12.55
N ARG A 47 -27.80 1.12 -13.68
CA ARG A 47 -27.61 -0.27 -14.13
C ARG A 47 -26.13 -0.62 -14.43
N THR A 48 -25.30 0.37 -14.69
CA THR A 48 -23.88 0.23 -15.01
C THR A 48 -23.06 1.22 -14.21
N ALA A 49 -21.90 0.78 -13.72
CA ALA A 49 -20.91 1.62 -13.06
C ALA A 49 -19.73 1.92 -14.00
N VAL A 50 -19.02 3.02 -13.75
CA VAL A 50 -17.78 3.35 -14.45
C VAL A 50 -16.60 2.83 -13.63
N THR A 51 -15.60 2.24 -14.29
CA THR A 51 -14.37 1.80 -13.61
C THR A 51 -13.17 2.52 -14.19
N HIS A 52 -12.43 3.22 -13.33
CA HIS A 52 -11.13 3.79 -13.64
C HIS A 52 -10.03 2.83 -13.19
N VAL A 53 -8.99 2.69 -14.01
CA VAL A 53 -7.88 1.77 -13.75
C VAL A 53 -6.57 2.54 -13.70
N ILE A 54 -5.95 2.58 -12.53
CA ILE A 54 -4.67 3.25 -12.29
C ILE A 54 -3.59 2.18 -12.25
N ARG A 55 -2.70 2.21 -13.25
CA ARG A 55 -1.58 1.26 -13.41
C ARG A 55 -0.24 1.96 -13.20
N GLY A 56 0.82 1.17 -12.99
CA GLY A 56 2.20 1.65 -13.07
C GLY A 56 2.94 1.76 -11.74
N GLY A 57 2.40 1.24 -10.64
CA GLY A 57 3.11 1.14 -9.37
C GLY A 57 3.90 -0.16 -9.27
N ARG A 58 5.23 -0.11 -9.28
CA ARG A 58 6.11 -1.22 -8.88
C ARG A 58 6.75 -0.90 -7.54
N TYR A 59 6.57 -1.79 -6.56
CA TYR A 59 7.00 -1.58 -5.18
C TYR A 59 7.87 -2.72 -4.69
N TYR A 60 8.84 -2.39 -3.85
CA TYR A 60 9.69 -3.35 -3.16
C TYR A 60 9.06 -3.72 -1.81
N CYS A 61 8.83 -5.01 -1.58
CA CYS A 61 8.30 -5.57 -0.34
C CYS A 61 9.35 -5.61 0.77
N VAL A 62 9.80 -4.45 1.21
CA VAL A 62 10.65 -4.35 2.40
C VAL A 62 9.80 -4.27 3.66
N THR A 63 10.10 -5.10 4.65
CA THR A 63 9.42 -5.03 5.95
C THR A 63 9.98 -3.88 6.78
N VAL A 64 9.17 -3.32 7.68
CA VAL A 64 9.63 -2.30 8.64
C VAL A 64 10.84 -2.80 9.44
N ALA A 65 10.83 -4.06 9.87
CA ALA A 65 11.95 -4.67 10.61
C ALA A 65 13.26 -4.73 9.77
N LYS A 66 13.15 -4.99 8.46
CA LYS A 66 14.30 -4.96 7.55
C LYS A 66 14.83 -3.54 7.41
N LEU A 67 13.96 -2.53 7.27
CA LEU A 67 14.36 -1.13 7.22
C LEU A 67 15.02 -0.67 8.53
N GLU A 68 14.49 -1.06 9.69
CA GLU A 68 15.10 -0.77 11.00
C GLU A 68 16.52 -1.34 11.11
N THR A 69 16.71 -2.59 10.65
CA THR A 69 18.03 -3.23 10.61
C THR A 69 19.00 -2.47 9.69
N LEU A 70 18.53 -2.07 8.51
CA LEU A 70 19.35 -1.32 7.55
C LEU A 70 19.77 0.05 8.10
N LEU A 71 18.89 0.76 8.81
CA LEU A 71 19.23 2.03 9.46
C LEU A 71 20.33 1.83 10.52
N LYS A 72 20.24 0.79 11.34
CA LYS A 72 21.30 0.47 12.31
C LYS A 72 22.63 0.16 11.63
N GLN A 73 22.60 -0.64 10.56
CA GLN A 73 23.80 -0.95 9.76
C GLN A 73 24.42 0.29 9.09
N ALA A 74 23.60 1.28 8.74
CA ALA A 74 24.05 2.57 8.20
C ALA A 74 24.62 3.53 9.27
N GLY A 75 24.67 3.11 10.54
CA GLY A 75 25.25 3.91 11.64
C GLY A 75 24.28 4.86 12.34
N PHE A 76 22.96 4.71 12.15
CA PHE A 76 21.98 5.38 13.00
C PHE A 76 21.93 4.68 14.36
N ALA A 77 22.25 5.41 15.42
CA ALA A 77 22.38 4.88 16.78
C ALA A 77 21.03 4.60 17.43
N HIS A 78 20.05 5.48 17.20
CA HIS A 78 18.70 5.34 17.71
C HIS A 78 17.72 5.25 16.55
N VAL A 79 17.05 4.11 16.44
CA VAL A 79 16.02 3.87 15.42
C VAL A 79 14.71 3.58 16.13
N THR A 80 13.68 4.36 15.82
CA THR A 80 12.32 4.18 16.32
C THR A 80 11.32 4.16 15.18
N THR A 81 10.21 3.43 15.37
CA THR A 81 9.11 3.36 14.41
C THR A 81 7.85 3.90 15.04
N LEU A 82 7.33 4.99 14.46
CA LEU A 82 6.05 5.57 14.82
C LEU A 82 4.95 4.87 14.02
N ARG A 83 4.23 3.94 14.64
CA ARG A 83 3.23 3.08 13.95
C ARG A 83 1.83 3.67 13.89
N GLU A 84 1.46 4.49 14.86
CA GLU A 84 0.07 4.93 15.06
C GLU A 84 -0.13 6.43 14.84
N ARG A 85 0.92 7.14 14.40
CA ARG A 85 0.87 8.61 14.23
C ARG A 85 0.52 9.04 12.81
N TYR A 86 0.72 8.16 11.83
CA TYR A 86 0.58 8.45 10.41
C TYR A 86 -0.10 7.28 9.68
N TYR A 87 -0.59 7.53 8.48
CA TYR A 87 -1.23 6.52 7.62
C TYR A 87 -0.31 5.31 7.34
N GLN A 88 1.00 5.54 7.25
CA GLN A 88 2.01 4.49 7.17
C GLN A 88 3.01 4.64 8.32
N PRO A 89 3.63 3.54 8.79
CA PRO A 89 4.68 3.61 9.80
C PRO A 89 5.81 4.54 9.36
N LEU A 90 6.21 5.47 10.23
CA LEU A 90 7.35 6.35 10.00
C LEU A 90 8.56 5.82 10.78
N LEU A 91 9.67 5.59 10.08
CA LEU A 91 10.94 5.23 10.72
C LEU A 91 11.78 6.49 10.91
N VAL A 92 12.30 6.66 12.12
CA VAL A 92 13.17 7.79 12.49
C VAL A 92 14.49 7.23 12.99
N GLY A 93 15.58 7.56 12.30
CA GLY A 93 16.95 7.25 12.71
C GLY A 93 17.71 8.51 13.08
N THR A 94 18.33 8.56 14.25
CA THR A 94 19.24 9.66 14.64
C THR A 94 20.66 9.15 14.81
N LYS A 95 21.61 10.01 14.44
CA LYS A 95 23.03 9.85 14.80
C LYS A 95 23.26 10.48 16.18
N HIS A 96 24.30 10.03 16.87
CA HIS A 96 24.78 10.68 18.09
C HIS A 96 25.22 12.12 17.80
#